data_AF-K2EA41-F1
#
_entry.id   AF-K2EA41-F1
#
_cell.length_a   1.000
_cell.length_b   1.000
_cell.length_c   1.000
_cell.angle_alpha   90.00
_cell.angle_beta   90.00
_cell.angle_gamma   90.00
#
_symmetry.space_group_name_H-M   'P 1'
#
loop_
_entity.id
_entity.type
_entity.pdbx_description
1 polymer ?
#
loop_
_entity_poly.entity_id
_entity_poly.type
_entity_poly.pdbx_seq_one_letter_code
_entity_poly.pdbx_strand_id
1 'polypeptide(L)' 'MKLVCPECKNDVDLVNYPNLEVENIVECDMCGITLMVTDMENENVLTEIVDEGK' A
#
# COMPACT_ATOMS: atom_id res chain seq x y z
N MET A 1 -1.03 2.58 -11.36
CA MET A 1 -0.22 2.28 -10.16
C MET A 1 -0.72 0.97 -9.59
N LYS A 2 0.20 0.08 -9.20
CA LYS A 2 -0.10 -1.24 -8.68
C LYS A 2 0.60 -1.42 -7.33
N LEU A 3 -0.17 -1.76 -6.31
CA LEU A 3 0.34 -2.13 -4.98
C LEU A 3 -0.12 -3.56 -4.69
N VAL A 4 0.81 -4.45 -4.38
CA VAL A 4 0.51 -5.81 -3.92
C VAL A 4 0.80 -5.85 -2.42
N CYS A 5 -0.19 -6.23 -1.63
CA CYS A 5 -0.03 -6.34 -0.19
C CYS A 5 1.05 -7.39 0.17
N PRO A 6 2.09 -7.03 0.92
CA PRO A 6 3.16 -7.97 1.28
C PRO A 6 2.69 -9.08 2.22
N GLU A 7 1.54 -8.93 2.89
CA GLU A 7 0.98 -9.93 3.81
C GLU A 7 0.04 -10.90 3.08
N CYS A 8 -1.11 -10.42 2.60
CA CYS A 8 -2.15 -11.28 2.03
C CYS A 8 -1.98 -11.56 0.53
N LYS A 9 -1.01 -10.93 -0.14
CA LYS A 9 -0.68 -11.08 -1.56
C LYS A 9 -1.78 -10.67 -2.55
N ASN A 10 -2.81 -9.97 -2.08
CA ASN A 10 -3.83 -9.38 -2.94
C ASN A 10 -3.40 -8.00 -3.47
N ASP A 11 -3.96 -7.59 -4.61
CA ASP A 11 -3.85 -6.22 -5.11
C ASP A 11 -4.63 -5.28 -4.18
N VAL A 12 -4.03 -4.15 -3.81
CA VAL A 12 -4.65 -3.11 -2.95
C VAL A 12 -5.32 -2.06 -3.84
N ASP A 13 -6.56 -1.69 -3.51
CA ASP A 13 -7.25 -0.63 -4.24
C ASP A 13 -6.72 0.77 -3.87
N LEU A 14 -6.05 1.41 -4.82
CA LEU A 14 -5.47 2.74 -4.67
C LEU A 14 -6.41 3.87 -5.13
N VAL A 15 -7.65 3.60 -5.54
CA VAL A 15 -8.60 4.63 -6.03
C VAL A 15 -8.85 5.74 -5.01
N ASN A 16 -8.79 5.40 -3.71
CA ASN A 16 -8.95 6.38 -2.62
C ASN A 16 -7.71 7.26 -2.37
N TYR A 17 -6.61 7.03 -3.10
CA TYR A 17 -5.34 7.73 -2.95
C TYR A 17 -4.92 8.40 -4.27
N PRO A 18 -5.67 9.42 -4.76
CA PRO A 18 -5.42 10.04 -6.07
C PRO A 18 -4.11 10.83 -6.16
N ASN A 19 -3.54 11.24 -5.01
CA ASN A 19 -2.26 11.94 -4.91
C ASN A 19 -1.31 11.13 -4.00
N LEU A 20 -1.16 9.84 -4.29
CA LEU A 20 -0.25 8.97 -3.54
C LEU A 20 1.20 9.41 -3.77
N GLU A 21 1.95 9.60 -2.69
CA GLU A 21 3.37 9.93 -2.69
C GLU A 21 4.13 9.00 -1.73
N VAL A 22 5.47 9.05 -1.78
CA VAL A 22 6.31 8.37 -0.79
C VAL A 22 6.01 8.94 0.61
N GLU A 23 6.12 8.10 1.64
CA GLU A 23 5.72 8.36 3.03
C GLU A 23 4.20 8.41 3.29
N ASN A 24 3.35 8.31 2.26
CA ASN A 24 1.91 8.14 2.49
C ASN A 24 1.59 6.80 3.14
N ILE A 25 0.53 6.83 3.97
CA ILE A 25 -0.04 5.66 4.60
C ILE A 25 -1.24 5.15 3.78
N VAL A 26 -1.22 3.85 3.48
CA VAL A 26 -2.25 3.12 2.75
C VAL A 26 -2.70 1.95 3.62
N GLU A 27 -4.00 1.72 3.74
CA GLU A 27 -4.54 0.52 4.38
C GLU A 27 -4.89 -0.51 3.31
N CYS A 28 -4.53 -1.77 3.53
CA CYS A 28 -4.97 -2.85 2.64
C CYS A 28 -6.46 -3.12 2.86
N ASP A 29 -7.27 -2.91 1.83
CA ASP A 29 -8.73 -3.12 1.83
C ASP A 29 -9.14 -4.59 2.04
N MET A 30 -8.19 -5.53 1.87
CA MET A 30 -8.44 -6.97 1.97
C MET A 30 -8.09 -7.56 3.35
N CYS A 31 -7.03 -7.10 4.01
CA CYS A 31 -6.60 -7.64 5.31
C CYS A 31 -6.45 -6.60 6.44
N GLY A 32 -6.61 -5.30 6.15
CA GLY A 32 -6.65 -4.23 7.16
C GLY A 32 -5.29 -3.78 7.71
N ILE A 33 -4.18 -4.32 7.21
CA ILE A 33 -2.85 -3.86 7.66
C ILE A 33 -2.53 -2.48 7.09
N THR A 34 -1.72 -1.74 7.84
CA THR A 34 -1.25 -0.41 7.45
C THR A 34 0.13 -0.51 6.78
N LEU A 35 0.22 0.06 5.59
CA LEU A 35 1.37 0.08 4.71
C LEU A 35 1.86 1.51 4.52
N MET A 36 3.16 1.76 4.60
CA MET A 36 3.76 3.04 4.24
C MET A 36 4.45 2.92 2.89
N VAL A 37 4.18 3.85 1.97
CA VAL A 37 4.84 3.90 0.66
C VAL A 37 6.30 4.29 0.85
N THR A 38 7.22 3.47 0.35
CA THR A 38 8.66 3.71 0.41
C THR A 38 9.25 4.07 -0.95
N ASP A 39 8.62 3.62 -2.04
CA ASP A 39 9.06 3.92 -3.40
C ASP A 39 7.92 3.79 -4.42
N MET A 40 8.06 4.44 -5.58
CA MET A 40 7.11 4.43 -6.68
C MET A 40 7.85 4.34 -8.02
N GLU A 41 8.25 3.13 -8.41
CA GLU A 41 9.00 2.89 -9.65
C GLU A 41 8.10 2.35 -10.78
N ASN A 42 8.09 3.03 -11.93
CA ASN A 42 7.51 2.53 -13.20
C ASN A 42 6.10 1.92 -13.06
N GLU A 43 5.25 2.52 -12.22
CA GLU A 43 3.88 2.10 -11.87
C GLU A 43 3.72 1.09 -10.73
N ASN A 44 4.80 0.52 -10.18
CA ASN A 44 4.74 -0.29 -8.96
C ASN A 44 4.95 0.57 -7.73
N VAL A 45 4.12 0.37 -6.72
CA VAL A 45 4.24 1.01 -5.41
C VAL A 45 4.89 0.01 -4.47
N LEU A 46 6.04 0.37 -3.92
CA LEU A 46 6.70 -0.40 -2.88
C LEU A 46 6.27 0.15 -1.51
N THR A 47 6.00 -0.75 -0.59
CA THR A 47 5.56 -0.41 0.76
C THR A 47 6.25 -1.24 1.82
N GLU A 48 6.36 -0.68 3.01
CA GLU A 48 6.69 -1.42 4.23
C GLU A 48 5.48 -1.52 5.17
N ILE A 49 5.42 -2.60 5.96
CA ILE A 49 4.37 -2.80 6.96
C ILE A 49 4.72 -1.93 8.17
N VAL A 50 3.81 -1.03 8.55
CA VAL A 50 3.99 -0.13 9.70
C VAL A 50 3.05 -0.46 10.87
N ASP A 51 1.91 -1.09 10.59
CA ASP A 51 1.00 -1.64 11.60
C ASP A 51 0.33 -2.89 11.02
N GLU A 52 0.38 -4.01 11.74
CA GLU A 52 -0.24 -5.27 11.33
C GLU A 52 -1.77 -5.28 11.55
N GLY A 53 -2.34 -4.19 12.07
CA GLY A 53 -3.74 -4.16 12.48
C GLY A 53 -3.98 -5.09 13.67
N LYS A 54 -5.05 -4.86 14.42
CA LYS A 54 -5.43 -5.71 15.57
C LYS A 54 -6.61 -6.61 15.24
#